data_AF-A0A485CMM7-F1
#
_entry.id   AF-A0A485CMM7-F1
#
_cell.length_a   1.000
_cell.length_b   1.000
_cell.length_c   1.000
_cell.angle_alpha   90.00
_cell.angle_beta   90.00
_cell.angle_gamma   90.00
#
_symmetry.space_group_name_H-M   'P 1'
#
loop_
_entity.id
_entity.type
_entity.pdbx_description
1 polymer ?
#
loop_
_entity_poly.entity_id
_entity_poly.type
_entity_poly.pdbx_seq_one_letter_code
_entity_poly.pdbx_strand_id
1 'polypeptide(L)' 'MSRKSMVGQLLNVGPAERLSGSLACAVIAAMQGAQIVRVHDVKETVEALRVVEATLATKENKRYE' A
#
# COMPACT_ATOMS: atom_id res chain seq x y z
N MET A 1 6.32 -1.00 2.40
CA MET A 1 6.49 -2.17 3.31
C MET A 1 6.51 -3.51 2.56
N SER A 2 6.76 -3.49 1.25
CA SER A 2 6.62 -4.68 0.38
C SER A 2 7.46 -5.88 0.83
N ARG A 3 6.80 -7.02 1.00
CA ARG A 3 7.34 -8.35 1.36
C ARG A 3 8.16 -8.42 2.66
N LYS A 4 8.14 -7.37 3.49
CA LYS A 4 8.89 -7.32 4.76
C LYS A 4 8.35 -8.30 5.80
N SER A 5 9.18 -8.57 6.82
CA SER A 5 8.86 -9.43 7.96
C SER A 5 7.58 -9.03 8.68
N MET A 6 7.26 -7.73 8.78
CA MET A 6 6.02 -7.27 9.44
C MET A 6 4.76 -7.93 8.84
N VAL A 7 4.69 -8.06 7.51
CA VAL A 7 3.53 -8.67 6.82
C VAL A 7 3.57 -10.19 6.99
N GLY A 8 4.76 -10.78 6.87
CA GLY A 8 4.94 -12.22 7.01
C GLY A 8 4.64 -12.74 8.41
N GLN A 9 5.05 -12.01 9.44
CA GLN A 9 4.80 -12.36 10.85
C GLN A 9 3.32 -12.16 11.22
N LEU A 10 2.68 -11.09 10.72
CA LEU A 10 1.27 -10.84 10.98
C LEU A 10 0.35 -11.90 10.35
N LEU A 11 0.63 -12.30 9.10
CA LEU A 11 -0.21 -13.23 8.35
C LEU A 11 0.28 -14.69 8.45
N ASN A 12 1.43 -14.93 9.09
CA ASN A 12 2.12 -16.22 9.16
C ASN A 12 2.37 -16.86 7.78
N VAL A 13 2.90 -16.08 6.83
CA VAL A 13 3.14 -16.50 5.43
C VAL A 13 4.57 -16.24 4.94
N GLY A 14 4.98 -17.03 3.95
CA GLY A 14 6.28 -16.91 3.28
C GLY A 14 6.39 -15.63 2.42
N PRO A 15 7.60 -15.21 1.99
CA PRO A 15 7.81 -14.00 1.20
C PRO A 15 7.06 -13.94 -0.14
N ALA A 16 6.75 -15.10 -0.73
CA ALA A 16 6.03 -15.20 -2.00
C ALA A 16 4.55 -14.78 -1.87
N GLU A 17 3.96 -14.95 -0.69
CA GLU A 17 2.51 -14.80 -0.44
C GLU A 17 2.17 -13.45 0.21
N ARG A 18 3.17 -12.54 0.32
CA ARG A 18 3.00 -11.25 1.01
C ARG A 18 2.42 -10.14 0.13
N LEU A 19 2.01 -10.44 -1.10
CA LEU A 19 1.55 -9.42 -2.05
C LEU A 19 0.36 -8.63 -1.49
N SER A 20 -0.71 -9.31 -1.09
CA SER A 20 -1.93 -8.66 -0.61
C SER A 20 -1.69 -7.77 0.61
N GLY A 21 -0.93 -8.27 1.60
CA GLY A 21 -0.56 -7.47 2.77
C GLY A 21 0.38 -6.31 2.43
N SER A 22 1.26 -6.48 1.43
CA SER A 22 2.14 -5.41 0.96
C SER A 22 1.37 -4.27 0.28
N LEU A 23 0.35 -4.61 -0.51
CA LEU A 23 -0.54 -3.66 -1.16
C LEU A 23 -1.38 -2.91 -0.13
N ALA A 24 -1.95 -3.62 0.86
CA ALA A 24 -2.69 -3.00 1.94
C ALA A 24 -1.84 -1.95 2.68
N CYS A 25 -0.59 -2.29 3.04
CA CYS A 25 0.32 -1.33 3.65
C CYS A 25 0.66 -0.14 2.75
N ALA A 26 0.79 -0.33 1.43
CA ALA A 26 1.04 0.75 0.48
C ALA A 26 -0.16 1.71 0.40
N VAL A 27 -1.38 1.17 0.31
CA VAL A 27 -2.62 1.93 0.29
C VAL A 27 -2.79 2.75 1.57
N ILE A 28 -2.60 2.13 2.74
CA ILE A 28 -2.70 2.83 4.03
C ILE A 28 -1.71 4.00 4.10
N ALA A 29 -0.45 3.76 3.73
CA ALA A 29 0.57 4.81 3.73
C ALA A 29 0.22 5.96 2.76
N ALA A 30 -0.25 5.63 1.55
CA ALA A 30 -0.62 6.62 0.54
C ALA A 30 -1.85 7.43 0.97
N MET A 31 -2.87 6.80 1.56
CA MET A 31 -4.04 7.48 2.11
C MET A 31 -3.66 8.44 3.25
N GLN A 32 -2.63 8.10 4.02
CA GLN A 32 -2.03 8.98 5.04
C GLN A 32 -1.04 10.00 4.46
N GLY A 33 -0.97 10.20 3.14
CA GLY A 33 -0.16 11.25 2.52
C GLY A 33 1.32 10.91 2.30
N ALA A 34 1.72 9.64 2.33
CA ALA A 34 3.08 9.25 1.96
C ALA A 34 3.36 9.59 0.48
N GLN A 35 4.42 10.35 0.22
CA GLN A 35 4.75 10.83 -1.13
C GLN A 35 5.50 9.80 -1.99
N ILE A 36 6.23 8.87 -1.36
CA ILE A 36 7.03 7.86 -2.06
C ILE A 36 6.80 6.49 -1.42
N VAL A 37 6.41 5.51 -2.23
CA VAL A 37 6.20 4.13 -1.79
C VAL A 37 7.20 3.20 -2.49
N ARG A 38 8.17 2.68 -1.74
CA ARG A 38 9.15 1.69 -2.24
C ARG A 38 8.57 0.27 -2.17
N VAL A 39 8.50 -0.40 -3.31
CA VAL A 39 7.94 -1.76 -3.47
C VAL A 39 8.78 -2.66 -4.37
N HIS A 40 8.60 -3.98 -4.25
CA HIS A 40 9.12 -4.96 -5.21
C HIS A 40 8.13 -5.18 -6.36
N ASP A 41 6.83 -5.20 -6.04
CA ASP A 41 5.73 -5.49 -6.96
C ASP A 41 5.15 -4.16 -7.50
N VAL A 42 5.83 -3.61 -8.52
CA VAL A 42 5.56 -2.25 -9.01
C VAL A 42 4.20 -2.14 -9.67
N LYS A 43 3.85 -3.08 -10.55
CA LYS A 43 2.64 -3.00 -11.37
C LYS A 43 1.38 -2.93 -10.51
N GLU A 44 1.24 -3.89 -9.59
CA GLU A 44 0.11 -4.03 -8.69
C GLU A 44 0.00 -2.84 -7.74
N THR A 45 1.15 -2.32 -7.28
CA THR A 45 1.16 -1.14 -6.40
C THR A 45 0.70 0.11 -7.15
N VAL A 46 1.15 0.33 -8.38
CA VAL A 46 0.70 1.47 -9.20
C VAL A 46 -0.80 1.41 -9.45
N GLU A 47 -1.33 0.22 -9.75
CA GLU A 47 -2.78 0.02 -9.91
C GLU A 47 -3.54 0.39 -8.63
N ALA A 48 -3.06 -0.05 -7.46
CA ALA A 48 -3.66 0.31 -6.17
C ALA A 48 -3.56 1.81 -5.88
N LEU A 49 -2.43 2.45 -6.19
CA LEU A 49 -2.23 3.89 -5.95
C LEU A 49 -3.14 4.76 -6.83
N ARG A 50 -3.44 4.36 -8.07
CA ARG A 50 -4.41 5.07 -8.92
C ARG A 50 -5.80 5.13 -8.28
N VAL A 51 -6.21 4.06 -7.59
CA VAL A 51 -7.48 4.03 -6.85
C VAL A 51 -7.43 4.99 -5.66
N VAL A 52 -6.30 5.04 -4.93
CA VAL A 52 -6.10 5.98 -3.82
C VAL A 52 -6.13 7.42 -4.32
N GLU A 53 -5.46 7.74 -5.43
CA GLU A 53 -5.47 9.07 -6.05
C GLU A 53 -6.89 9.51 -6.41
N ALA A 54 -7.67 8.64 -7.06
CA ALA A 54 -9.07 8.92 -7.38
C ALA A 54 -9.91 9.16 -6.12
N THR A 55 -9.66 8.41 -5.05
CA THR A 55 -10.37 8.54 -3.78
C THR A 55 -10.01 9.83 -3.03
N LEU A 56 -8.73 10.23 -3.04
CA LEU A 56 -8.27 11.46 -2.40
C LEU A 56 -8.67 12.72 -3.19
N ALA A 57 -8.82 12.61 -4.51
CA ALA A 57 -9.24 13.73 -5.36
C ALA A 57 -10.67 14.21 -5.06
N THR A 58 -11.55 13.32 -4.61
CA THR A 58 -12.94 13.65 -4.24
C THR A 58 -13.10 14.13 -2.80
N LYS A 59 -12.07 13.99 -1.97
CA LYS A 59 -12.11 14.34 -0.55
C LYS A 59 -11.74 15.81 -0.34
N GLU A 60 -12.49 16.52 0.49
CA GLU A 60 -12.19 17.93 0.85
C GLU A 60 -10.78 18.06 1.45
N ASN A 61 -10.45 17.17 2.39
CA ASN A 61 -9.12 17.08 2.97
C ASN A 61 -8.36 15.92 2.31
N LYS A 62 -7.30 16.20 1.54
CA LYS A 62 -6.57 15.24 0.68
C LYS A 62 -5.75 14.19 1.45
N ARG A 63 -6.17 13.83 2.67
CA ARG A 63 -5.48 12.92 3.58
C ARG A 63 -6.48 12.20 4.50
N TYR A 64 -6.14 10.99 4.92
CA TYR A 64 -6.81 10.28 6.02
C TYR A 64 -5.94 10.35 7.28
N GLU A 65 -6.58 10.63 8.41
CA GLU A 65 -6.00 10.65 9.76
C GLU A 65 -6.61 9.53 10.61
#